data_AF-A0A538KLV3-F1
#
_entry.id   AF-A0A538KLV3-F1
#
_cell.length_a   1.000
_cell.length_b   1.000
_cell.length_c   1.000
_cell.angle_alpha   90.00
_cell.angle_beta   90.00
_cell.angle_gamma   90.00
#
_symmetry.space_group_name_H-M   'P 1'
#
loop_
_entity.id
_entity.type
_entity.pdbx_description
1 polymer ?
#
loop_
_entity_poly.entity_id
_entity_poly.type
_entity_poly.pdbx_seq_one_letter_code
_entity_poly.pdbx_strand_id
1 'polypeptide(L)'
;MDAPVDSVTIRHAFPDDALALVRLAALDSAEVPSQPLIVAEVNGELRAALSLHDGAVIADPFHRTEPLVELLCSRAAQLSATEALPRDTRSRRGSRGVFIARLRGNA
;
A
#
# COMPACT_ATOMS: atom_id res chain seq x y z
N MET A 1 -14.86 28.31 -6.23
CA MET A 1 -13.53 27.94 -6.75
C MET A 1 -13.24 26.57 -6.17
N ASP A 2 -13.62 25.52 -6.90
CA ASP A 2 -13.39 24.13 -6.48
C ASP A 2 -11.87 23.92 -6.53
N ALA A 3 -11.23 23.73 -5.38
CA ALA A 3 -9.81 23.39 -5.37
C ALA A 3 -9.68 22.04 -6.08
N PRO A 4 -8.76 21.88 -7.06
CA PRO A 4 -8.60 20.60 -7.74
C PRO A 4 -8.33 19.54 -6.68
N VAL A 5 -9.26 18.61 -6.53
CA VAL A 5 -9.08 17.45 -5.67
C VAL A 5 -8.10 16.52 -6.36
N ASP A 6 -6.91 16.36 -5.77
CA ASP A 6 -5.97 15.33 -6.20
C ASP A 6 -6.68 13.96 -6.15
N SER A 7 -6.88 13.37 -7.31
CA SER A 7 -7.54 12.07 -7.41
C SER A 7 -6.55 10.98 -7.03
N VAL A 8 -6.85 10.27 -5.94
CA VAL A 8 -6.05 9.14 -5.45
C VAL A 8 -6.69 7.84 -5.90
N THR A 9 -5.94 7.04 -6.64
CA THR A 9 -6.35 5.70 -7.08
C THR A 9 -5.47 4.65 -6.41
N ILE A 10 -6.09 3.65 -5.79
CA ILE A 10 -5.37 2.51 -5.19
C ILE A 10 -5.69 1.27 -6.01
N ARG A 11 -4.65 0.63 -6.54
CA ARG A 11 -4.78 -0.55 -7.42
C ARG A 11 -3.65 -1.55 -7.17
N HIS A 12 -3.79 -2.77 -7.70
CA HIS A 12 -2.68 -3.71 -7.75
C HIS A 12 -1.61 -3.22 -8.73
N ALA A 13 -0.35 -3.52 -8.42
CA ALA A 13 0.75 -3.32 -9.35
C ALA A 13 0.65 -4.31 -10.52
N PHE A 14 0.88 -3.81 -11.73
CA PHE A 14 1.00 -4.59 -12.96
C PHE A 14 2.46 -4.64 -13.42
N PRO A 15 2.83 -5.59 -14.31
CA PRO A 15 4.18 -5.66 -14.85
C PRO A 15 4.67 -4.35 -15.51
N ASP A 16 3.76 -3.60 -16.13
CA ASP A 16 4.06 -2.30 -16.73
C ASP A 16 4.50 -1.22 -15.72
N ASP A 17 4.15 -1.38 -14.43
CA ASP A 17 4.54 -0.45 -13.37
C ASP A 17 6.02 -0.65 -12.92
N ALA A 18 6.71 -1.69 -13.40
CA ALA A 18 8.05 -2.06 -12.92
C ALA A 18 9.05 -0.89 -12.99
N LEU A 19 9.05 -0.12 -14.09
CA LEU A 19 9.94 1.03 -14.23
C LEU A 19 9.59 2.16 -13.24
N ALA A 20 8.30 2.39 -13.02
CA ALA A 20 7.83 3.41 -12.07
C ALA A 20 8.17 3.00 -10.62
N LEU A 21 8.03 1.72 -10.28
CA LEU A 21 8.43 1.17 -8.98
C LEU A 21 9.93 1.29 -8.73
N VAL A 22 10.77 0.99 -9.73
CA VAL A 22 12.23 1.17 -9.62
C VAL A 22 12.60 2.63 -9.38
N ARG A 23 11.94 3.57 -10.08
CA ARG A 23 12.16 5.01 -9.86
C ARG A 23 11.72 5.43 -8.46
N LEU A 24 10.54 5.00 -8.03
CA LEU A 24 10.00 5.31 -6.71
C LEU A 24 10.91 4.79 -5.59
N ALA A 25 11.38 3.54 -5.71
CA ALA A 25 12.33 2.96 -4.77
C ALA A 25 13.65 3.74 -4.73
N ALA A 26 14.16 4.17 -5.89
CA ALA A 26 15.36 5.02 -5.95
C ALA A 26 15.15 6.39 -5.29
N LEU A 27 13.96 7.01 -5.41
CA LEU A 27 13.63 8.26 -4.73
C LEU A 27 13.62 8.08 -3.21
N ASP A 28 13.04 6.97 -2.73
CA ASP A 28 12.97 6.61 -1.31
C ASP A 28 14.29 6.04 -0.76
N SER A 29 15.33 5.93 -1.59
CA SER A 29 16.59 5.24 -1.26
C SER A 29 16.38 3.82 -0.70
N ALA A 30 15.38 3.12 -1.23
CA ALA A 30 14.97 1.78 -0.86
C ALA A 30 15.07 0.81 -2.04
N GLU A 31 14.89 -0.49 -1.79
CA GLU A 31 14.76 -1.51 -2.82
C GLU A 31 13.29 -1.73 -3.19
N VAL A 32 13.02 -2.21 -4.41
CA VAL A 32 11.65 -2.53 -4.84
C VAL A 32 11.10 -3.67 -3.97
N PRO A 33 9.95 -3.48 -3.30
CA PRO A 33 9.36 -4.52 -2.46
C PRO A 33 8.94 -5.76 -3.26
N SER A 34 8.79 -6.88 -2.56
CA SER A 34 8.34 -8.12 -3.18
C SER A 34 6.89 -8.03 -3.68
N GLN A 35 6.60 -8.72 -4.78
CA GLN A 35 5.23 -8.89 -5.25
C GLN A 35 4.46 -9.87 -4.33
N PRO A 36 3.12 -9.78 -4.24
CA PRO A 36 2.23 -8.82 -4.91
C PRO A 36 2.20 -7.45 -4.21
N LEU A 37 2.23 -6.36 -4.98
CA LEU A 37 2.14 -4.99 -4.46
C LEU A 37 0.77 -4.37 -4.74
N ILE A 38 0.40 -3.45 -3.87
CA ILE A 38 -0.60 -2.41 -4.15
C ILE A 38 0.10 -1.06 -4.28
N VAL A 39 -0.39 -0.23 -5.18
CA VAL A 39 0.18 1.07 -5.50
C VAL A 39 -0.86 2.16 -5.31
N ALA A 40 -0.41 3.32 -4.84
CA ALA A 40 -1.19 4.54 -4.79
C ALA A 40 -0.71 5.47 -5.91
N GLU A 41 -1.65 5.81 -6.77
CA GLU A 41 -1.48 6.71 -7.90
C GLU A 41 -2.19 8.03 -7.60
N VAL A 42 -1.49 9.15 -7.82
CA VAL A 42 -2.04 10.50 -7.69
C VAL A 42 -1.90 11.20 -9.03
N ASN A 43 -3.01 11.61 -9.63
CA ASN A 43 -3.06 12.23 -10.97
C ASN A 43 -2.30 11.45 -12.06
N GLY A 44 -2.34 10.12 -12.03
CA GLY A 44 -1.64 9.28 -13.02
C GLY A 44 -0.20 8.90 -12.67
N GLU A 45 0.34 9.36 -11.53
CA GLU A 45 1.71 9.07 -11.11
C GLU A 45 1.75 8.22 -9.85
N LEU A 46 2.58 7.17 -9.84
CA LEU A 46 2.78 6.34 -8.65
C LEU A 46 3.55 7.13 -7.59
N ARG A 47 2.91 7.30 -6.42
CA ARG A 47 3.48 8.04 -5.29
C ARG A 47 3.81 7.18 -4.08
N ALA A 48 3.20 6.00 -3.97
CA ALA A 48 3.53 5.03 -2.94
C ALA A 48 3.22 3.61 -3.40
N ALA A 49 3.93 2.63 -2.87
CA ALA A 49 3.66 1.21 -3.07
C ALA A 49 3.87 0.44 -1.77
N LEU A 50 3.07 -0.60 -1.57
CA LEU A 50 3.12 -1.48 -0.40
C LEU A 50 3.09 -2.94 -0.86
N SER A 51 4.03 -3.75 -0.36
CA SER A 51 4.05 -5.19 -0.51
C SER A 51 2.99 -5.84 0.37
N LEU A 52 2.08 -6.61 -0.23
CA LEU A 52 1.11 -7.42 0.51
C LEU A 52 1.75 -8.67 1.11
N HIS A 53 2.96 -9.04 0.68
CA HIS A 53 3.66 -10.24 1.15
C HIS A 53 4.31 -10.01 2.52
N ASP A 54 5.04 -8.90 2.66
CA ASP A 54 5.89 -8.63 3.84
C ASP A 54 5.58 -7.27 4.52
N GLY A 55 4.76 -6.43 3.89
CA GLY A 55 4.38 -5.12 4.42
C GLY A 55 5.41 -4.01 4.19
N ALA A 56 6.48 -4.24 3.43
CA ALA A 56 7.41 -3.18 3.04
C ALA A 56 6.68 -2.11 2.20
N VAL A 57 7.06 -0.87 2.46
CA VAL A 57 6.50 0.31 1.81
C VAL A 57 7.63 1.08 1.16
N ILE A 58 7.39 1.57 -0.05
CA ILE A 58 8.17 2.62 -0.68
C ILE A 58 7.27 3.80 -0.97
N ALA A 59 7.75 5.01 -0.72
CA ALA A 59 6.98 6.23 -0.92
C ALA A 59 7.83 7.34 -1.53
N ASP A 60 7.20 8.26 -2.24
CA ASP A 60 7.88 9.44 -2.76
C ASP A 60 8.13 10.44 -1.61
N PRO A 61 9.39 10.65 -1.18
CA PRO A 61 9.71 11.53 -0.05
C PRO A 61 9.59 13.01 -0.40
N PHE A 62 9.47 13.36 -1.69
CA PHE A 62 9.33 14.74 -2.15
C PHE A 62 7.88 15.24 -2.06
N HIS A 63 6.95 14.39 -1.63
CA HIS A 63 5.54 14.70 -1.47
C HIS A 63 5.01 14.21 -0.12
N ARG A 64 3.89 14.80 0.33
CA ARG A 64 3.21 14.35 1.57
C ARG A 64 2.49 13.03 1.32
N THR A 65 3.24 11.93 1.37
CA THR A 65 2.78 10.58 1.10
C THR A 65 2.33 9.82 2.35
N GLU A 66 2.52 10.38 3.55
CA GLU A 66 2.00 9.83 4.82
C GLU A 66 0.52 9.41 4.76
N PRO A 67 -0.44 10.26 4.31
CA PRO A 67 -1.84 9.86 4.18
C PRO A 67 -2.06 8.77 3.12
N LEU A 68 -1.22 8.71 2.07
CA LEU A 68 -1.31 7.65 1.05
C LEU A 68 -0.87 6.31 1.62
N VAL A 69 0.20 6.29 2.43
CA VAL A 69 0.69 5.09 3.11
C VAL A 69 -0.36 4.56 4.09
N GLU A 70 -1.02 5.44 4.86
CA GLU A 70 -2.12 5.02 5.75
C GLU A 70 -3.29 4.38 4.98
N LEU A 71 -3.64 4.94 3.83
CA LEU A 71 -4.67 4.37 2.95
C LEU A 71 -4.24 3.01 2.38
N LEU A 72 -2.98 2.86 1.96
CA LEU A 72 -2.43 1.58 1.48
C LEU A 72 -2.43 0.52 2.58
N CYS A 73 -1.97 0.86 3.79
CA CYS A 73 -2.00 -0.04 4.95
C CYS A 73 -3.43 -0.47 5.28
N SER A 74 -4.39 0.47 5.28
CA SER A 74 -5.81 0.18 5.51
C SER A 74 -6.37 -0.76 4.45
N ARG A 75 -5.99 -0.55 3.17
CA ARG A 75 -6.41 -1.40 2.06
C ARG A 75 -5.80 -2.79 2.13
N ALA A 76 -4.52 -2.90 2.44
CA ALA A 76 -3.83 -4.17 2.62
C ALA A 76 -4.50 -5.01 3.73
N ALA A 77 -4.83 -4.39 4.86
CA ALA A 77 -5.53 -5.06 5.95
C ALA A 77 -6.92 -5.59 5.52
N GLN A 78 -7.66 -4.84 4.69
CA GLN A 78 -8.95 -5.29 4.14
C GLN A 78 -8.80 -6.48 3.19
N LEU A 79 -7.76 -6.49 2.36
CA LEU A 79 -7.46 -7.59 1.44
C LEU A 79 -7.08 -8.87 2.21
N SER A 80 -6.15 -8.76 3.16
CA SER A 80 -5.74 -9.90 3.99
C SER A 80 -6.89 -10.46 4.84
N ALA A 81 -7.78 -9.62 5.36
CA ALA A 81 -8.96 -10.08 6.13
C ALA A 81 -9.97 -10.86 5.26
N THR A 82 -10.04 -10.55 3.96
CA THR A 82 -10.90 -11.26 3.01
C THR A 82 -10.29 -12.63 2.64
N GLU A 83 -8.96 -12.71 2.54
CA GLU A 83 -8.25 -13.97 2.25
C GLU A 83 -8.13 -14.90 3.47
N ALA A 84 -8.03 -14.34 4.68
CA ALA A 84 -7.86 -15.09 5.92
C ALA A 84 -9.13 -15.76 6.45
N LEU A 85 -10.28 -15.57 5.80
CA LEU A 85 -11.48 -16.32 6.13
C LEU A 85 -11.31 -17.77 5.64
N PRO A 86 -11.24 -18.79 6.53
CA PRO A 86 -11.69 -20.10 6.12
C PRO A 86 -13.16 -19.91 5.72
N ARG A 87 -13.58 -20.50 4.60
CA ARG A 87 -15.01 -20.69 4.33
C ARG A 87 -15.59 -21.64 5.37
N ASP A 88 -15.72 -21.20 6.61
CA ASP A 88 -16.49 -21.88 7.63
C ASP A 88 -17.84 -21.17 7.73
N THR A 89 -18.79 -21.70 6.96
CA THR A 89 -20.20 -21.36 7.08
C THR A 89 -20.67 -21.85 8.45
N ARG A 90 -20.58 -20.97 9.46
CA ARG A 90 -21.31 -20.93 10.75
C ARG A 90 -20.31 -20.62 11.86
N SER A 91 -20.23 -19.36 12.27
CA SER A 91 -20.71 -18.99 13.59
C SER A 91 -20.53 -17.49 13.81
N ARG A 92 -21.48 -16.96 14.56
CA ARG A 92 -21.58 -15.59 15.03
C ARG A 92 -20.34 -15.21 15.85
N ARG A 93 -20.11 -13.88 15.86
CA ARG A 93 -19.66 -13.07 17.01
C ARG A 93 -18.15 -12.79 17.07
N GLY A 94 -17.80 -11.63 16.53
CA GLY A 94 -16.70 -10.78 16.99
C GLY A 94 -15.29 -11.25 16.68
N SER A 95 -14.49 -10.38 16.06
CA SER A 95 -13.12 -10.07 16.50
C SER A 95 -12.50 -9.03 15.56
N ARG A 96 -11.94 -8.00 16.19
CA ARG A 96 -11.16 -6.92 15.60
C ARG A 96 -9.77 -7.47 15.28
N GLY A 97 -9.41 -7.54 14.01
CA GLY A 97 -8.04 -7.83 13.58
C GLY A 97 -7.21 -6.55 13.59
N VAL A 98 -6.56 -6.25 14.72
CA VAL A 98 -5.56 -5.17 14.82
C VAL A 98 -4.21 -5.77 14.39
N PHE A 99 -3.70 -5.35 13.23
CA PHE A 99 -2.32 -5.63 12.82
C PHE A 99 -1.43 -4.48 13.28
N ILE A 100 -0.49 -4.81 14.17
CA ILE A 100 0.55 -3.90 14.67
C ILE A 100 1.69 -3.92 13.65
N ALA A 101 1.77 -2.89 12.80
CA ALA A 101 2.88 -2.70 11.88
C ALA A 101 4.15 -2.40 12.68
N ARG A 102 5.14 -3.28 12.59
CA ARG A 102 6.45 -3.11 13.22
C ARG A 102 7.33 -2.28 12.29
N LEU A 103 7.48 -0.99 12.59
CA LEU A 103 8.47 -0.12 11.95
C LEU A 103 9.88 -0.66 12.26
N ARG A 104 10.59 -1.13 11.23
CA ARG A 104 12.05 -1.24 11.28
C ARG A 104 12.62 0.12 10.85
N GLY A 105 13.30 0.77 11.77
CA GLY A 105 14.16 1.91 11.47
C GLY A 105 15.34 1.50 10.59
N ASN A 106 15.82 2.43 9.80
CA ASN A 106 17.13 2.36 9.18
C ASN A 106 17.92 3.61 9.57
N ALA A 107 19.17 3.39 9.93
CA ALA A 107 20.09 4.31 10.60
C ALA A 107 20.75 5.30 9.65
#